data_AF-A0A7C3S028-F1
#
_entry.id   AF-A0A7C3S028-F1
#
_cell.length_a   1.000
_cell.length_b   1.000
_cell.length_c   1.000
_cell.angle_alpha   90.00
_cell.angle_beta   90.00
_cell.angle_gamma   90.00
#
_symmetry.space_group_name_H-M   'P 1'
#
loop_
_entity.id
_entity.type
_entity.pdbx_description
1 polymer ?
#
loop_
_entity_poly.entity_id
_entity_poly.type
_entity_poly.pdbx_seq_one_letter_code
_entity_poly.pdbx_strand_id
1 'polypeptide(L)'
;MDFSTVIVPHPMGMLPLAEIRKKAEVAFPEILKAATEWQPRADANLATKSPYPAEIIKFRGTEKDVNDLFFKNGWSLGVPIIPPTPERVREMLKGTSHKPDEVVGIITPRMGVVTVELVAVHAVMAGCKPEYMPVLLAVAEALCKPEYRGPTTTTNPTAPLVIVNGPIRDQIGIAYGQGAAGPEWHPNVSIGLAINSIGDVIGGSKPPSPDKTTLGWPGNTIAMVIGENEKANPW
;
A
#
# COMPACT_ATOMS: atom_id res chain seq x y z
N MET A 1 6.23 -19.13 1.63
CA MET A 1 5.08 -19.70 0.89
C MET A 1 5.55 -21.04 0.39
N ASP A 2 4.94 -22.11 0.88
CA ASP A 2 5.10 -23.44 0.29
C ASP A 2 4.47 -23.39 -1.10
N PHE A 3 5.29 -23.58 -2.13
CA PHE A 3 4.85 -23.59 -3.51
C PHE A 3 5.29 -24.90 -4.14
N SER A 4 4.39 -25.54 -4.90
CA SER A 4 4.79 -26.58 -5.83
C SER A 4 5.63 -25.95 -6.95
N THR A 5 6.86 -26.41 -7.13
CA THR A 5 7.75 -25.90 -8.18
C THR A 5 7.95 -26.95 -9.25
N VAL A 6 7.97 -26.52 -10.50
CA VAL A 6 8.27 -27.36 -11.67
C VAL A 6 9.39 -26.70 -12.45
N ILE A 7 10.41 -27.48 -12.81
CA ILE A 7 11.58 -26.98 -13.53
C ILE A 7 11.27 -27.03 -15.03
N VAL A 8 11.21 -25.85 -15.66
CA VAL A 8 11.03 -25.75 -17.12
C VAL A 8 12.38 -25.42 -17.76
N PRO A 9 12.84 -26.17 -18.78
CA PRO A 9 14.12 -25.90 -19.45
C PRO A 9 14.17 -24.53 -20.15
N HIS A 10 15.02 -23.62 -19.66
CA HIS A 10 15.27 -22.32 -20.30
C HIS A 10 16.20 -22.46 -21.54
N PRO A 11 16.09 -21.61 -22.58
CA PRO A 11 15.08 -20.57 -22.83
C PRO A 11 13.77 -21.13 -23.40
N MET A 12 12.67 -20.43 -23.14
CA MET A 12 11.36 -20.68 -23.81
C MET A 12 11.05 -19.61 -24.87
N GLY A 13 11.61 -18.41 -24.74
CA GLY A 13 11.53 -17.36 -25.75
C GLY A 13 12.61 -17.51 -26.82
N MET A 14 12.39 -16.90 -27.99
CA MET A 14 13.33 -16.87 -29.11
C MET A 14 13.67 -18.24 -29.74
N LEU A 15 12.86 -19.27 -29.49
CA LEU A 15 12.97 -20.59 -30.12
C LEU A 15 11.86 -20.84 -31.15
N PRO A 16 12.08 -21.74 -32.14
CA PRO A 16 11.00 -22.20 -33.01
C PRO A 16 9.85 -22.84 -32.22
N LEU A 17 8.60 -22.65 -32.67
CA LEU A 17 7.40 -23.14 -31.98
C LEU A 17 7.45 -24.65 -31.68
N ALA A 18 8.04 -25.45 -32.57
CA ALA A 18 8.18 -26.90 -32.39
C ALA A 18 9.08 -27.25 -31.19
N GLU A 19 10.16 -26.49 -30.97
CA GLU A 19 11.05 -26.69 -29.82
C GLU A 19 10.40 -26.24 -28.51
N ILE A 20 9.64 -25.13 -28.55
CA ILE A 20 8.85 -24.66 -27.41
C ILE A 20 7.84 -25.74 -26.99
N ARG A 21 7.10 -26.31 -27.95
CA ARG A 21 6.13 -27.39 -27.69
C ARG A 21 6.79 -28.60 -27.07
N LYS A 22 7.92 -29.05 -27.61
CA LYS A 22 8.67 -30.19 -27.06
C LYS A 22 9.10 -29.95 -25.61
N LYS A 23 9.60 -28.75 -25.30
CA LYS A 23 9.97 -28.38 -23.92
C LYS A 23 8.74 -28.33 -23.00
N ALA A 24 7.61 -27.82 -23.48
CA ALA A 24 6.36 -27.78 -22.72
C ALA A 24 5.82 -29.19 -22.45
N GLU A 25 5.84 -30.07 -23.44
CA GLU A 25 5.41 -31.48 -23.32
C GLU A 25 6.23 -32.24 -22.27
N VAL A 26 7.54 -31.97 -22.18
CA VAL A 26 8.41 -32.57 -21.15
C VAL A 26 8.04 -32.09 -19.74
N ALA A 27 7.74 -30.80 -19.58
CA ALA A 27 7.38 -30.24 -18.27
C ALA A 27 5.92 -30.51 -17.87
N PHE A 28 5.03 -30.73 -18.84
CA PHE A 28 3.59 -30.79 -18.61
C PHE A 28 3.14 -31.85 -17.59
N PRO A 29 3.68 -33.08 -17.55
CA PRO A 29 3.28 -34.06 -16.54
C PRO A 29 3.57 -33.60 -15.11
N GLU A 30 4.71 -32.96 -14.87
CA GLU A 30 5.05 -32.40 -13.56
C GLU A 30 4.18 -31.18 -13.23
N ILE A 31 3.86 -30.33 -14.22
CA ILE A 31 2.90 -29.22 -14.06
C ILE A 31 1.53 -29.75 -13.68
N LEU A 32 1.03 -30.76 -14.40
CA LEU A 32 -0.27 -31.36 -14.14
C LEU A 32 -0.31 -31.94 -12.72
N LYS A 33 0.70 -32.75 -12.37
CA LYS A 33 0.86 -33.30 -11.02
C LYS A 33 0.88 -32.21 -9.95
N ALA A 34 1.70 -31.18 -10.15
CA ALA A 34 1.79 -30.05 -9.24
C ALA A 34 0.45 -29.28 -9.12
N ALA A 35 -0.32 -29.16 -10.20
CA ALA A 35 -1.59 -28.44 -10.19
C ALA A 35 -2.76 -29.26 -9.61
N THR A 36 -2.73 -30.59 -9.73
CA THR A 36 -3.86 -31.46 -9.34
C THR A 36 -3.64 -32.22 -8.04
N GLU A 37 -2.40 -32.52 -7.68
CA GLU A 37 -2.06 -33.36 -6.52
C GLU A 37 -1.41 -32.58 -5.38
N TRP A 38 -0.80 -31.42 -5.68
CA TRP A 38 -0.19 -30.63 -4.62
C TRP A 38 -1.26 -30.15 -3.64
N GLN A 39 -1.03 -30.46 -2.38
CA GLN A 39 -1.76 -29.89 -1.27
C GLN A 39 -0.81 -28.93 -0.56
N PRO A 40 -1.27 -27.74 -0.18
CA PRO A 40 -0.47 -26.86 0.65
C PRO A 40 -0.06 -27.64 1.90
N ARG A 41 1.23 -27.71 2.20
CA ARG A 41 1.60 -28.00 3.57
C ARG A 41 1.11 -26.80 4.35
N ALA A 42 0.18 -27.05 5.27
CA ALA A 42 -0.04 -26.12 6.35
C ALA A 42 1.30 -26.07 7.10
N ASP A 43 2.18 -25.17 6.69
CA ASP A 43 3.26 -24.73 7.55
C ASP A 43 2.55 -24.23 8.82
N ALA A 44 2.58 -25.10 9.81
CA ALA A 44 1.98 -24.93 11.09
C ALA A 44 2.50 -23.62 11.67
N ASN A 45 1.58 -22.72 12.01
CA ASN A 45 1.85 -21.44 12.64
C ASN A 45 2.56 -20.40 11.75
N LEU A 46 1.96 -20.02 10.62
CA LEU A 46 1.87 -18.58 10.38
C LEU A 46 1.02 -18.02 11.52
N ALA A 47 1.67 -17.62 12.61
CA ALA A 47 1.01 -16.93 13.69
C ALA A 47 0.36 -15.69 13.07
N THR A 48 -0.94 -15.77 12.81
CA THR A 48 -1.77 -14.60 12.51
C THR A 48 -1.78 -13.77 13.77
N LYS A 49 -0.77 -12.90 13.89
CA LYS A 49 -0.75 -11.85 14.90
C LYS A 49 -2.06 -11.10 14.75
N SER A 50 -2.72 -10.84 15.89
CA SER A 50 -3.92 -10.01 15.89
C SER A 50 -3.59 -8.69 15.19
N PRO A 51 -4.44 -8.22 14.25
CA PRO A 51 -4.22 -6.93 13.57
C PRO A 51 -4.39 -5.73 14.51
N TYR A 52 -4.95 -5.95 15.70
CA TYR A 52 -5.10 -4.96 16.74
C TYR A 52 -4.76 -5.56 18.13
N PRO A 53 -4.11 -4.79 19.02
CA PRO A 53 -3.51 -3.47 18.78
C PRO A 53 -2.26 -3.57 17.90
N ALA A 54 -1.87 -2.46 17.28
CA ALA A 54 -0.62 -2.32 16.57
C ALA A 54 0.56 -2.70 17.47
N GLU A 55 1.55 -3.37 16.90
CA GLU A 55 2.72 -3.84 17.65
C GLU A 55 3.55 -2.67 18.17
N ILE A 56 3.75 -2.61 19.49
CA ILE A 56 4.58 -1.59 20.13
C ILE A 56 6.02 -2.10 20.25
N ILE A 57 6.93 -1.45 19.53
CA ILE A 57 8.36 -1.73 19.58
C ILE A 57 9.03 -0.76 20.55
N LYS A 58 9.59 -1.28 21.64
CA LYS A 58 10.45 -0.49 22.53
C LYS A 58 11.78 -0.25 21.84
N PHE A 59 12.12 1.01 21.64
CA PHE A 59 13.34 1.44 20.95
C PHE A 59 14.09 2.47 21.80
N ARG A 60 15.42 2.40 21.79
CA ARG A 60 16.29 3.39 22.43
C ARG A 60 17.31 3.86 21.39
N GLY A 61 17.28 5.16 21.08
CA GLY A 61 18.14 5.78 20.09
C GLY A 61 17.62 7.16 19.70
N THR A 62 18.17 7.71 18.63
CA THR A 62 17.74 8.97 18.02
C THR A 62 16.61 8.74 17.02
N GLU A 63 15.96 9.83 16.56
CA GLU A 63 14.99 9.74 15.46
C GLU A 63 15.61 9.22 14.17
N LYS A 64 16.90 9.48 13.94
CA LYS A 64 17.64 8.91 12.81
C LYS A 64 17.70 7.38 12.93
N ASP A 65 18.00 6.85 14.11
CA ASP A 65 18.11 5.39 14.32
C ASP A 65 16.75 4.70 14.14
N VAL A 66 15.65 5.37 14.49
CA VAL A 66 14.28 4.91 14.20
C VAL A 66 14.04 4.85 12.69
N ASN A 67 14.43 5.90 11.97
CA ASN A 67 14.28 5.92 10.52
C ASN A 67 15.12 4.84 9.84
N ASP A 68 16.37 4.62 10.28
CA ASP A 68 17.22 3.54 9.78
C ASP A 68 16.58 2.16 10.00
N LEU A 69 15.91 1.95 11.15
CA LEU A 69 15.14 0.74 11.42
C LEU A 69 13.95 0.59 10.46
N PHE A 70 13.19 1.66 10.22
CA PHE A 70 12.04 1.64 9.31
C PHE A 70 12.47 1.39 7.86
N PHE A 71 13.57 1.99 7.41
CA PHE A 71 14.15 1.71 6.10
C PHE A 71 14.58 0.25 5.97
N LYS A 72 15.29 -0.27 6.97
CA LYS A 72 15.77 -1.65 6.99
C LYS A 72 14.63 -2.67 6.91
N ASN A 73 13.52 -2.39 7.60
CA ASN A 73 12.36 -3.30 7.63
C ASN A 73 11.35 -3.05 6.49
N GLY A 74 11.55 -2.00 5.68
CA GLY A 74 10.59 -1.63 4.63
C GLY A 74 9.26 -1.11 5.18
N TRP A 75 9.29 -0.46 6.34
CA TRP A 75 8.12 0.16 6.97
C TRP A 75 7.92 1.62 6.58
N SER A 76 8.73 2.14 5.68
CA SER A 76 8.53 3.44 5.04
C SER A 76 8.80 3.32 3.54
N LEU A 77 8.36 4.33 2.78
CA LEU A 77 8.55 4.40 1.33
C LEU A 77 9.94 4.91 0.92
N GLY A 78 10.95 4.74 1.77
CA GLY A 78 12.28 5.30 1.56
C GLY A 78 12.40 6.79 1.93
N VAL A 79 11.34 7.40 2.47
CA VAL A 79 11.36 8.75 3.05
C VAL A 79 11.38 8.69 4.58
N PRO A 80 11.99 9.67 5.27
CA PRO A 80 11.90 9.75 6.72
C PRO A 80 10.46 9.88 7.20
N ILE A 81 10.18 9.35 8.38
CA ILE A 81 8.87 9.33 9.03
C ILE A 81 8.92 10.07 10.37
N ILE A 82 7.77 10.61 10.78
CA ILE A 82 7.55 10.99 12.17
C ILE A 82 7.27 9.70 12.97
N PRO A 83 8.06 9.36 14.00
CA PRO A 83 7.85 8.12 14.76
C PRO A 83 6.42 8.03 15.31
N PRO A 84 5.64 6.98 14.96
CA PRO A 84 4.26 6.83 15.38
C PRO A 84 4.18 6.30 16.82
N THR A 85 4.52 7.14 17.79
CA THR A 85 4.42 6.77 19.22
C THR A 85 2.97 6.57 19.63
N PRO A 86 2.67 5.75 20.66
CA PRO A 86 1.30 5.56 21.15
C PRO A 86 0.57 6.87 21.48
N GLU A 87 1.30 7.88 21.97
CA GLU A 87 0.76 9.22 22.25
C GLU A 87 0.31 9.91 20.97
N ARG A 88 1.17 9.94 19.93
CA ARG A 88 0.85 10.59 18.65
C ARG A 88 -0.29 9.87 17.93
N VAL A 89 -0.34 8.55 18.00
CA VAL A 89 -1.45 7.75 17.43
C VAL A 89 -2.76 8.04 18.17
N ARG A 90 -2.75 8.13 19.51
CA ARG A 90 -3.94 8.53 20.28
C ARG A 90 -4.42 9.94 19.94
N GLU A 91 -3.51 10.89 19.72
CA GLU A 91 -3.89 12.23 19.26
C GLU A 91 -4.48 12.21 17.84
N MET A 92 -3.88 11.45 16.92
CA MET A 92 -4.40 11.27 15.56
C MET A 92 -5.82 10.70 15.56
N LEU A 93 -6.08 9.71 16.41
CA LEU A 93 -7.39 9.06 16.53
C LEU A 93 -8.52 10.01 16.99
N LYS A 94 -8.21 11.18 17.58
CA LYS A 94 -9.23 12.21 17.88
C LYS A 94 -9.90 12.77 16.63
N GLY A 95 -9.29 12.60 15.47
CA GLY A 95 -9.82 13.02 14.17
C GLY A 95 -10.97 12.18 13.62
N THR A 96 -11.36 11.11 14.31
CA THR A 96 -12.42 10.20 13.88
C THR A 96 -13.28 9.74 15.06
N SER A 97 -14.54 9.39 14.78
CA SER A 97 -15.43 8.72 15.74
C SER A 97 -15.38 7.19 15.64
N HIS A 98 -14.69 6.64 14.63
CA HIS A 98 -14.53 5.19 14.48
C HIS A 98 -13.68 4.60 15.60
N LYS A 99 -13.93 3.33 15.93
CA LYS A 99 -13.16 2.64 16.97
C LYS A 99 -11.79 2.22 16.43
N PRO A 100 -10.70 2.28 17.22
CA PRO A 100 -9.36 1.94 16.75
C PRO A 100 -9.21 0.51 16.22
N ASP A 101 -10.00 -0.44 16.75
CA ASP A 101 -10.00 -1.86 16.40
C ASP A 101 -10.90 -2.21 15.19
N GLU A 102 -11.67 -1.24 14.69
CA GLU A 102 -12.51 -1.42 13.52
C GLU A 102 -11.64 -1.70 12.28
N VAL A 103 -11.99 -2.77 11.55
CA VAL A 103 -11.32 -3.15 10.30
C VAL A 103 -11.93 -2.34 9.16
N VAL A 104 -11.11 -1.48 8.54
CA VAL A 104 -11.46 -0.72 7.34
C VAL A 104 -11.53 -1.64 6.12
N GLY A 105 -10.63 -2.62 6.04
CA GLY A 105 -10.63 -3.61 4.97
C GLY A 105 -9.34 -4.40 4.87
N ILE A 106 -9.11 -5.01 3.71
CA ILE A 106 -7.94 -5.83 3.41
C ILE A 106 -7.30 -5.33 2.12
N ILE A 107 -6.01 -4.98 2.18
CA ILE A 107 -5.24 -4.53 1.02
C ILE A 107 -4.45 -5.69 0.42
N THR A 108 -4.64 -5.90 -0.88
CA THR A 108 -3.83 -6.81 -1.71
C THR A 108 -2.50 -6.16 -2.10
N PRO A 109 -1.43 -6.92 -2.42
CA PRO A 109 -1.38 -8.38 -2.59
C PRO A 109 -1.09 -9.21 -1.33
N ARG A 110 -0.55 -8.64 -0.25
CA ARG A 110 -0.19 -9.38 0.97
C ARG A 110 -1.40 -9.77 1.83
N MET A 111 -2.60 -9.30 1.49
CA MET A 111 -3.81 -9.45 2.31
C MET A 111 -3.64 -8.79 3.68
N GLY A 112 -3.03 -7.59 3.69
CA GLY A 112 -2.81 -6.83 4.91
C GLY A 112 -4.12 -6.28 5.45
N VAL A 113 -4.46 -6.64 6.69
CA VAL A 113 -5.65 -6.15 7.39
C VAL A 113 -5.39 -4.70 7.83
N VAL A 114 -6.27 -3.79 7.43
CA VAL A 114 -6.19 -2.37 7.76
C VAL A 114 -7.22 -2.07 8.84
N THR A 115 -6.76 -1.67 10.02
CA THR A 115 -7.60 -1.13 11.10
C THR A 115 -7.57 0.39 11.10
N VAL A 116 -8.52 1.02 11.79
CA VAL A 116 -8.53 2.47 12.00
C VAL A 116 -7.27 2.94 12.72
N GLU A 117 -6.78 2.18 13.72
CA GLU A 117 -5.50 2.45 14.38
C GLU A 117 -4.33 2.42 13.39
N LEU A 118 -4.30 1.43 12.49
CA LEU A 118 -3.22 1.32 11.51
C LEU A 118 -3.25 2.47 10.49
N VAL A 119 -4.43 2.93 10.08
CA VAL A 119 -4.55 4.17 9.27
C VAL A 119 -3.97 5.37 10.03
N ALA A 120 -4.29 5.51 11.32
CA ALA A 120 -3.75 6.59 12.15
C ALA A 120 -2.21 6.49 12.32
N VAL A 121 -1.65 5.29 12.44
CA VAL A 121 -0.20 5.07 12.47
C VAL A 121 0.47 5.62 11.20
N HIS A 122 -0.04 5.24 10.02
CA HIS A 122 0.49 5.72 8.74
C HIS A 122 0.27 7.22 8.53
N ALA A 123 -0.86 7.76 9.02
CA ALA A 123 -1.12 9.20 9.02
C ALA A 123 -0.09 9.97 9.84
N VAL A 124 0.23 9.49 11.05
CA VAL A 124 1.27 10.08 11.91
C VAL A 124 2.63 10.02 11.20
N MET A 125 3.00 8.86 10.65
CA MET A 125 4.27 8.69 9.92
C MET A 125 4.43 9.72 8.79
N ALA A 126 3.35 10.02 8.08
CA ALA A 126 3.31 10.98 6.98
C ALA A 126 3.18 12.46 7.43
N GLY A 127 3.05 12.73 8.74
CA GLY A 127 2.86 14.08 9.26
C GLY A 127 1.48 14.67 9.01
N CYS A 128 0.46 13.82 8.81
CA CYS A 128 -0.92 14.29 8.74
C CYS A 128 -1.36 14.97 10.04
N LYS A 129 -2.47 15.70 9.96
CA LYS A 129 -3.19 16.23 11.13
C LYS A 129 -4.43 15.38 11.42
N PRO A 130 -4.94 15.34 12.66
CA PRO A 130 -6.14 14.57 13.01
C PRO A 130 -7.35 14.89 12.12
N GLU A 131 -7.54 16.15 11.73
CA GLU A 131 -8.65 16.60 10.88
C GLU A 131 -8.67 15.92 9.50
N TYR A 132 -7.57 15.27 9.09
CA TYR A 132 -7.46 14.56 7.80
C TYR A 132 -7.99 13.13 7.87
N MET A 133 -8.23 12.58 9.07
CA MET A 133 -8.67 11.21 9.28
C MET A 133 -9.93 10.81 8.50
N PRO A 134 -10.98 11.65 8.36
CA PRO A 134 -12.15 11.27 7.56
C PRO A 134 -11.80 11.00 6.10
N VAL A 135 -10.91 11.80 5.50
CA VAL A 135 -10.43 11.59 4.12
C VAL A 135 -9.57 10.33 4.03
N LEU A 136 -8.66 10.14 4.98
CA LEU A 136 -7.77 8.97 5.02
C LEU A 136 -8.54 7.66 5.13
N LEU A 137 -9.57 7.60 5.99
CA LEU A 137 -10.41 6.42 6.16
C LEU A 137 -11.23 6.13 4.89
N ALA A 138 -11.84 7.16 4.29
CA ALA A 138 -12.59 7.01 3.04
C ALA A 138 -11.70 6.47 1.90
N VAL A 139 -10.48 6.98 1.77
CA VAL A 139 -9.53 6.49 0.76
C VAL A 139 -9.04 5.08 1.11
N ALA A 140 -8.70 4.80 2.36
CA ALA A 140 -8.28 3.46 2.77
C ALA A 140 -9.36 2.40 2.49
N GLU A 141 -10.64 2.73 2.70
CA GLU A 141 -11.76 1.87 2.32
C GLU A 141 -11.80 1.64 0.79
N ALA A 142 -11.61 2.70 0.00
CA ALA A 142 -11.57 2.62 -1.46
C ALA A 142 -10.41 1.73 -1.97
N LEU A 143 -9.23 1.82 -1.36
CA LEU A 143 -8.08 0.96 -1.68
C LEU A 143 -8.34 -0.53 -1.41
N CYS A 144 -9.26 -0.83 -0.49
CA CYS A 144 -9.64 -2.21 -0.15
C CYS A 144 -10.71 -2.79 -1.09
N LYS A 145 -11.28 -2.00 -2.01
CA LYS A 145 -12.32 -2.46 -2.93
C LYS A 145 -11.71 -3.38 -4.00
N PRO A 146 -12.41 -4.45 -4.42
CA PRO A 146 -11.89 -5.42 -5.38
C PRO A 146 -11.59 -4.82 -6.77
N GLU A 147 -12.18 -3.69 -7.11
CA GLU A 147 -11.94 -2.94 -8.35
C GLU A 147 -10.55 -2.27 -8.35
N TYR A 148 -9.97 -2.00 -7.17
CA TYR A 148 -8.69 -1.31 -7.00
C TYR A 148 -7.51 -2.29 -6.95
N ARG A 149 -7.28 -3.07 -8.02
CA ARG A 149 -6.21 -4.11 -8.07
C ARG A 149 -5.10 -3.83 -9.10
N GLY A 150 -5.30 -2.83 -9.95
CA GLY A 150 -4.41 -2.50 -11.07
C GLY A 150 -2.98 -2.11 -10.68
N PRO A 151 -2.75 -1.28 -9.63
CA PRO A 151 -1.44 -0.67 -9.41
C PRO A 151 -0.29 -1.64 -9.11
N THR A 152 -0.58 -2.78 -8.48
CA THR A 152 0.44 -3.75 -8.04
C THR A 152 0.67 -4.90 -9.02
N THR A 153 -0.14 -4.98 -10.08
CA THR A 153 -0.12 -6.07 -11.08
C THR A 153 0.29 -5.59 -12.48
N THR A 154 0.54 -4.30 -12.64
CA THR A 154 0.96 -3.67 -13.89
C THR A 154 2.49 -3.53 -13.97
N THR A 155 3.02 -3.48 -15.20
CA THR A 155 4.42 -3.17 -15.45
C THR A 155 4.71 -1.66 -15.49
N ASN A 156 3.66 -0.83 -15.63
CA ASN A 156 3.77 0.63 -15.61
C ASN A 156 3.75 1.16 -14.18
N PRO A 157 4.64 2.09 -13.77
CA PRO A 157 4.50 2.74 -12.48
C PRO A 157 3.18 3.52 -12.41
N THR A 158 2.37 3.26 -11.39
CA THR A 158 1.08 3.94 -11.20
C THR A 158 0.92 4.31 -9.74
N ALA A 159 0.19 5.40 -9.49
CA ALA A 159 -0.16 5.88 -8.16
C ALA A 159 -1.66 6.21 -8.14
N PRO A 160 -2.33 6.13 -6.98
CA PRO A 160 -3.69 6.63 -6.83
C PRO A 160 -3.79 8.12 -7.19
N LEU A 161 -4.89 8.46 -7.87
CA LEU A 161 -5.41 9.82 -7.93
C LEU A 161 -6.63 9.90 -7.02
N VAL A 162 -6.56 10.76 -6.01
CA VAL A 162 -7.66 11.04 -5.09
C VAL A 162 -8.20 12.43 -5.38
N ILE A 163 -9.49 12.48 -5.68
CA ILE A 163 -10.23 13.73 -5.87
C ILE A 163 -11.19 13.88 -4.70
N VAL A 164 -10.97 14.90 -3.88
CA VAL A 164 -11.76 15.18 -2.68
C VAL A 164 -12.81 16.23 -3.01
N ASN A 165 -14.07 15.85 -2.85
CA ASN A 165 -15.23 16.69 -3.07
C ASN A 165 -15.89 17.12 -1.73
N GLY A 166 -16.58 18.26 -1.74
CA GLY A 166 -17.41 18.72 -0.63
C GLY A 166 -16.69 19.62 0.39
N PRO A 167 -17.41 20.04 1.46
CA PRO A 167 -16.93 21.05 2.40
C PRO A 167 -15.60 20.73 3.07
N ILE A 168 -15.30 19.43 3.25
CA ILE A 168 -14.08 18.98 3.89
C ILE A 168 -12.82 19.47 3.17
N ARG A 169 -12.87 19.66 1.83
CA ARG A 169 -11.73 20.21 1.08
C ARG A 169 -11.32 21.58 1.61
N ASP A 170 -12.29 22.46 1.87
CA ASP A 170 -12.06 23.82 2.34
C ASP A 170 -11.74 23.82 3.85
N GLN A 171 -12.37 22.93 4.63
CA GLN A 171 -12.15 22.80 6.07
C GLN A 171 -10.71 22.41 6.43
N ILE A 172 -10.11 21.51 5.64
CA ILE A 172 -8.75 21.00 5.92
C ILE A 172 -7.69 21.61 5.01
N GLY A 173 -8.10 22.49 4.09
CA GLY A 173 -7.23 23.24 3.20
C GLY A 173 -6.66 22.44 2.03
N ILE A 174 -7.36 21.41 1.54
CA ILE A 174 -6.97 20.71 0.31
C ILE A 174 -7.02 21.68 -0.85
N ALA A 175 -5.93 21.75 -1.61
CA ALA A 175 -5.81 22.61 -2.76
C ALA A 175 -6.65 22.12 -3.94
N TYR A 176 -7.24 23.07 -4.68
CA TYR A 176 -7.98 22.86 -5.91
C TYR A 176 -7.62 23.95 -6.94
N GLY A 177 -7.78 23.65 -8.23
CA GLY A 177 -7.46 24.57 -9.32
C GLY A 177 -5.97 24.63 -9.68
N GLN A 178 -5.48 25.83 -10.00
CA GLN A 178 -4.11 26.01 -10.48
C GLN A 178 -3.08 25.59 -9.42
N GLY A 179 -2.18 24.68 -9.79
CA GLY A 179 -1.13 24.19 -8.90
C GLY A 179 -1.59 23.18 -7.83
N ALA A 180 -2.85 22.74 -7.84
CA ALA A 180 -3.40 21.83 -6.82
C ALA A 180 -2.73 20.45 -6.76
N ALA A 181 -2.22 19.97 -7.90
CA ALA A 181 -1.46 18.71 -7.98
C ALA A 181 0.05 18.91 -7.74
N GLY A 182 0.48 20.11 -7.35
CA GLY A 182 1.87 20.47 -7.09
C GLY A 182 2.28 20.28 -5.61
N PRO A 183 3.53 20.65 -5.28
CA PRO A 183 4.03 20.64 -3.91
C PRO A 183 3.39 21.77 -3.06
N GLU A 184 3.90 21.96 -1.84
CA GLU A 184 3.56 23.07 -0.90
C GLU A 184 2.21 22.97 -0.19
N TRP A 185 1.27 22.19 -0.72
CA TRP A 185 -0.01 21.93 -0.07
C TRP A 185 0.10 20.79 0.94
N HIS A 186 0.39 21.13 2.20
CA HIS A 186 0.53 20.16 3.29
C HIS A 186 -0.55 19.05 3.32
N PRO A 187 -1.88 19.34 3.29
CA PRO A 187 -2.89 18.29 3.28
C PRO A 187 -2.77 17.37 2.06
N ASN A 188 -2.60 17.92 0.85
CA ASN A 188 -2.48 17.11 -0.37
C ASN A 188 -1.27 16.16 -0.29
N VAL A 189 -0.10 16.69 0.11
CA VAL A 189 1.16 15.94 0.13
C VAL A 189 1.20 14.91 1.27
N SER A 190 0.80 15.29 2.49
CA SER A 190 0.82 14.38 3.65
C SER A 190 -0.22 13.26 3.52
N ILE A 191 -1.44 13.57 3.05
CA ILE A 191 -2.47 12.56 2.78
C ILE A 191 -1.99 11.64 1.66
N GLY A 192 -1.41 12.18 0.58
CA GLY A 192 -0.88 11.39 -0.52
C GLY A 192 0.23 10.42 -0.10
N LEU A 193 1.13 10.86 0.79
CA LEU A 193 2.18 10.01 1.36
C LEU A 193 1.60 8.91 2.27
N ALA A 194 0.61 9.24 3.11
CA ALA A 194 -0.05 8.28 3.98
C ALA A 194 -0.78 7.18 3.16
N ILE A 195 -1.50 7.57 2.11
CA ILE A 195 -2.23 6.66 1.21
C ILE A 195 -1.30 5.67 0.52
N ASN A 196 -0.21 6.14 -0.09
CA ASN A 196 0.75 5.24 -0.72
C ASN A 196 1.46 4.37 0.32
N SER A 197 1.73 4.91 1.51
CA SER A 197 2.32 4.11 2.59
C SER A 197 1.38 2.98 3.02
N ILE A 198 0.08 3.25 3.14
CA ILE A 198 -0.96 2.25 3.40
C ILE A 198 -0.98 1.19 2.29
N GLY A 199 -1.04 1.61 1.01
CA GLY A 199 -1.05 0.69 -0.13
C GLY A 199 0.19 -0.20 -0.22
N ASP A 200 1.38 0.40 -0.16
CA ASP A 200 2.63 -0.31 -0.45
C ASP A 200 3.20 -1.04 0.77
N VAL A 201 3.14 -0.44 1.97
CA VAL A 201 3.71 -1.06 3.18
C VAL A 201 2.78 -2.13 3.73
N ILE A 202 1.47 -1.83 3.88
CA ILE A 202 0.50 -2.80 4.40
C ILE A 202 0.14 -3.83 3.32
N GLY A 203 -0.19 -3.36 2.11
CA GLY A 203 -0.46 -4.24 0.97
C GLY A 203 0.77 -5.00 0.49
N GLY A 204 1.97 -4.52 0.79
CA GLY A 204 3.21 -5.19 0.51
C GLY A 204 3.66 -5.08 -0.95
N SER A 205 3.23 -4.04 -1.67
CA SER A 205 3.69 -3.74 -3.03
C SER A 205 5.15 -3.29 -2.97
N LYS A 206 6.07 -4.17 -3.34
CA LYS A 206 7.51 -3.87 -3.41
C LYS A 206 8.16 -4.63 -4.56
N PRO A 207 8.96 -3.98 -5.42
CA PRO A 207 9.74 -4.67 -6.43
C PRO A 207 10.85 -5.55 -5.81
N PRO A 208 11.28 -6.65 -6.46
CA PRO A 208 10.82 -7.17 -7.75
C PRO A 208 9.56 -8.07 -7.68
N SER A 209 9.07 -8.34 -6.47
CA SER A 209 7.84 -9.10 -6.25
C SER A 209 7.29 -8.76 -4.86
N PRO A 210 5.98 -8.48 -4.73
CA PRO A 210 4.92 -8.69 -5.72
C PRO A 210 4.75 -7.57 -6.76
N ASP A 211 5.33 -6.38 -6.58
CA ASP A 211 5.19 -5.28 -7.55
C ASP A 211 5.93 -5.61 -8.86
N LYS A 212 5.25 -5.39 -10.00
CA LYS A 212 5.74 -5.70 -11.36
C LYS A 212 6.20 -4.49 -12.16
N THR A 213 6.20 -3.32 -11.55
CA THR A 213 6.70 -2.09 -12.14
C THR A 213 8.12 -2.28 -12.69
N THR A 214 8.34 -1.94 -13.96
CA THR A 214 9.62 -2.22 -14.64
C THR A 214 10.75 -1.25 -14.27
N LEU A 215 10.46 0.05 -14.20
CA LEU A 215 11.47 1.09 -13.93
C LEU A 215 11.22 1.91 -12.66
N GLY A 216 9.96 1.99 -12.20
CA GLY A 216 9.57 2.86 -11.09
C GLY A 216 9.38 4.32 -11.51
N TRP A 217 8.84 5.13 -10.61
CA TRP A 217 8.72 6.58 -10.77
C TRP A 217 8.64 7.26 -9.40
N PRO A 218 9.37 8.36 -9.13
CA PRO A 218 9.27 9.07 -7.85
C PRO A 218 7.85 9.56 -7.52
N GLY A 219 7.01 9.82 -8.54
CA GLY A 219 5.61 10.17 -8.32
C GLY A 219 4.74 9.02 -7.80
N ASN A 220 5.29 7.82 -7.64
CA ASN A 220 4.66 6.73 -6.88
C ASN A 220 4.97 6.79 -5.37
N THR A 221 5.81 7.71 -4.89
CA THR A 221 6.03 7.83 -3.43
C THR A 221 4.89 8.58 -2.75
N ILE A 222 4.27 9.54 -3.44
CA ILE A 222 3.20 10.39 -2.90
C ILE A 222 2.03 10.33 -3.88
N ALA A 223 0.90 9.79 -3.44
CA ALA A 223 -0.31 9.76 -4.26
C ALA A 223 -0.75 11.18 -4.62
N MET A 224 -1.33 11.35 -5.81
CA MET A 224 -1.87 12.64 -6.20
C MET A 224 -3.19 12.86 -5.47
N VAL A 225 -3.27 13.91 -4.65
CA VAL A 225 -4.48 14.31 -3.95
C VAL A 225 -4.83 15.72 -4.38
N ILE A 226 -6.06 15.93 -4.84
CA ILE A 226 -6.58 17.26 -5.23
C ILE A 226 -8.00 17.44 -4.74
N GLY A 227 -8.39 18.70 -4.52
CA GLY A 227 -9.78 19.06 -4.33
C GLY A 227 -10.46 19.22 -5.67
N GLU A 228 -11.72 18.80 -5.77
CA GLU A 228 -12.56 19.16 -6.91
C GLU A 228 -12.80 20.68 -6.93
N ASN A 229 -12.78 21.32 -8.10
CA ASN A 229 -13.02 22.76 -8.24
C ASN A 229 -14.47 23.04 -8.69
N GLU A 230 -15.44 22.68 -7.85
CA GLU A 230 -16.87 22.85 -8.15
C GLU A 230 -17.25 24.31 -8.45
N LYS A 231 -16.59 25.27 -7.80
CA LYS A 231 -16.88 26.71 -7.97
C LYS A 231 -16.59 27.21 -9.38
N ALA A 232 -15.70 26.54 -10.11
CA ALA A 232 -15.37 26.85 -11.49
C ALA A 232 -16.02 25.88 -12.49
N ASN A 233 -16.92 25.01 -12.03
CA ASN A 233 -17.63 24.08 -12.88
C ASN A 233 -18.57 24.85 -13.83
N PRO A 234 -18.39 24.76 -15.17
CA PRO A 234 -19.24 25.48 -16.12
C PRO A 234 -20.57 24.77 -16.44
N TRP A 235 -20.81 23.62 -15.81
CA TRP A 235 -21.98 22.75 -16.03
C TRP A 235 -22.97 22.83 -14.87
#